data_AF-A0A087VR80-F1
#
_entry.id   AF-A0A087VR80-F1
#
_cell.length_a   1.000
_cell.length_b   1.000
_cell.length_c   1.000
_cell.angle_alpha   90.00
_cell.angle_beta   90.00
_cell.angle_gamma   90.00
#
_symmetry.space_group_name_H-M   'P 1'
#
loop_
_entity.id
_entity.type
_entity.pdbx_description
1 polymer ?
#
loop_
_entity_poly.entity_id
_entity_poly.type
_entity_poly.pdbx_seq_one_letter_code
_entity_poly.pdbx_strand_id
1 'polypeptide(L)'
;FCRVDPYGFERPDDFDYASYEAFFSRYLVVLTRRAIKWSKLLKGSNNIQKSLKVKRYIRKGIPNEHRALIWMIVSGAQTNMEQNPGYYHRLLEEEKNDKLVEAIKTDMNRTFPDNVKFRKTADPCLQHALYNVLVAYGHHNKAVGYCQGMNFIAGYLILITKNEEESFWLLDALIGRILP
;
A
#
# COMPACT_ATOMS: atom_id res chain seq x y z
N PHE A 1 -15.49 9.83 -18.49
CA PHE A 1 -14.46 9.18 -17.66
C PHE A 1 -14.32 9.94 -16.34
N CYS A 2 -13.95 9.25 -15.27
CA CYS A 2 -13.82 9.87 -13.94
C CYS A 2 -12.57 10.77 -13.89
N ARG A 3 -12.70 11.97 -13.29
CA ARG A 3 -11.59 12.89 -12.99
C ARG A 3 -10.57 12.27 -12.04
N VAL A 4 -10.98 11.26 -11.27
CA VAL A 4 -10.17 10.57 -10.28
C VAL A 4 -9.85 9.15 -10.76
N ASP A 5 -8.62 8.71 -10.55
CA ASP A 5 -8.18 7.35 -10.88
C ASP A 5 -8.67 6.30 -9.83
N PRO A 6 -8.47 4.99 -10.08
CA PRO A 6 -8.92 3.95 -9.15
C PRO A 6 -8.31 3.99 -7.74
N TYR A 7 -7.22 4.74 -7.51
CA TYR A 7 -6.60 4.90 -6.19
C TYR A 7 -6.93 6.24 -5.53
N GLY A 8 -7.66 7.12 -6.20
CA GLY A 8 -8.06 8.40 -5.65
C GLY A 8 -7.21 9.58 -6.12
N PHE A 9 -6.30 9.42 -7.08
CA PHE A 9 -5.53 10.54 -7.61
C PHE A 9 -6.32 11.31 -8.66
N GLU A 10 -6.39 12.63 -8.52
CA GLU A 10 -6.96 13.50 -9.54
C GLU A 10 -6.06 13.53 -10.78
N ARG A 11 -6.72 13.44 -11.94
CA ARG A 11 -6.06 13.60 -13.23
C ARG A 11 -5.88 15.09 -13.52
N PRO A 12 -4.75 15.48 -14.15
CA PRO A 12 -4.56 16.84 -14.65
C PRO A 12 -5.69 17.30 -15.58
N ASP A 13 -5.88 18.62 -15.69
CA ASP A 13 -6.92 19.18 -16.55
C ASP A 13 -6.64 18.96 -18.05
N ASP A 14 -5.36 18.80 -18.43
CA ASP A 14 -4.89 18.49 -19.78
C ASP A 14 -4.80 16.98 -20.07
N PHE A 15 -5.40 16.14 -19.22
CA PHE A 15 -5.35 14.69 -19.38
C PHE A 15 -6.04 14.22 -20.67
N ASP A 16 -5.30 13.51 -21.53
CA ASP A 16 -5.84 12.95 -22.78
C ASP A 16 -6.73 11.72 -22.52
N TYR A 17 -8.02 11.99 -22.32
CA TYR A 17 -9.04 10.96 -22.13
C TYR A 17 -9.23 10.06 -23.35
N ALA A 18 -9.04 10.57 -24.57
CA ALA A 18 -9.26 9.81 -25.80
C ALA A 18 -8.18 8.73 -25.97
N SER A 19 -6.91 9.10 -25.79
CA SER A 19 -5.80 8.14 -25.80
C SER A 19 -5.92 7.12 -24.67
N TYR A 20 -6.30 7.57 -23.47
CA TYR A 20 -6.53 6.69 -22.34
C TYR A 20 -7.64 5.67 -22.62
N GLU A 21 -8.78 6.10 -23.17
CA GLU A 21 -9.90 5.23 -23.54
C GLU A 21 -9.52 4.21 -24.62
N ALA A 22 -8.84 4.66 -25.68
CA ALA A 22 -8.36 3.79 -26.75
C ALA A 22 -7.36 2.73 -26.26
N PHE A 23 -6.54 3.06 -25.27
CA PHE A 23 -5.69 2.09 -24.58
C PHE A 23 -6.51 1.16 -23.69
N PHE A 24 -7.35 1.72 -22.82
CA PHE A 24 -8.03 1.00 -21.76
C PHE A 24 -9.07 0.01 -22.29
N SER A 25 -9.78 0.35 -23.37
CA SER A 25 -10.72 -0.56 -24.06
C SER A 25 -10.06 -1.89 -24.46
N ARG A 26 -8.85 -1.83 -25.04
CA ARG A 26 -8.05 -3.03 -25.38
C ARG A 26 -7.49 -3.71 -24.13
N TYR A 27 -7.03 -2.90 -23.17
CA TYR A 27 -6.41 -3.40 -21.95
C TYR A 27 -7.41 -4.09 -21.00
N LEU A 28 -8.68 -3.70 -21.03
CA LEU A 28 -9.74 -4.28 -20.20
C LEU A 28 -9.88 -5.79 -20.45
N VAL A 29 -9.80 -6.22 -21.70
CA VAL A 29 -9.83 -7.66 -22.06
C VAL A 29 -8.67 -8.41 -21.41
N VAL A 30 -7.47 -7.80 -21.37
CA VAL A 30 -6.29 -8.36 -20.72
C VAL A 30 -6.49 -8.41 -19.20
N LEU A 31 -7.01 -7.35 -18.60
CA LEU A 31 -7.31 -7.28 -17.17
C LEU A 31 -8.34 -8.34 -16.76
N THR A 32 -9.45 -8.47 -17.48
CA THR A 32 -10.48 -9.47 -17.22
C THR A 32 -9.93 -10.89 -17.32
N ARG A 33 -9.13 -11.20 -18.35
CA ARG A 33 -8.49 -12.53 -18.48
C ARG A 33 -7.53 -12.82 -17.33
N ARG A 34 -6.80 -11.80 -16.83
CA ARG A 34 -5.91 -11.93 -15.68
C ARG A 34 -6.71 -12.11 -14.39
N ALA A 35 -7.76 -11.33 -14.15
CA ALA A 35 -8.64 -11.43 -12.99
C ALA A 35 -9.23 -12.85 -12.88
N ILE A 36 -9.83 -13.38 -13.94
CA ILE A 36 -10.37 -14.76 -13.95
C ILE A 36 -9.31 -15.79 -13.58
N LYS A 37 -8.08 -15.65 -14.11
CA LYS A 37 -6.98 -16.57 -13.81
C LYS A 37 -6.54 -16.48 -12.35
N TRP A 38 -6.51 -15.28 -11.77
CA TRP A 38 -6.21 -15.07 -10.36
C TRP A 38 -7.32 -15.61 -9.47
N SER A 39 -8.59 -15.34 -9.75
CA SER A 39 -9.70 -15.88 -8.96
C SER A 39 -9.72 -17.41 -8.98
N LYS A 40 -9.42 -18.05 -10.12
CA LYS A 40 -9.27 -19.52 -10.19
C LYS A 40 -8.08 -20.05 -9.38
N LEU A 41 -6.98 -19.31 -9.34
CA LEU A 41 -5.80 -19.66 -8.55
C LEU A 41 -6.11 -19.57 -7.04
N LEU A 42 -6.86 -18.55 -6.63
CA LEU A 42 -7.20 -18.28 -5.23
C LEU A 42 -8.32 -19.18 -4.69
N LYS A 43 -9.33 -19.50 -5.50
CA LYS A 43 -10.43 -20.40 -5.08
C LYS A 43 -9.97 -21.81 -4.71
N GLY A 44 -8.79 -22.24 -5.17
CA GLY A 44 -8.26 -23.58 -4.93
C GLY A 44 -7.34 -23.70 -3.72
N SER A 45 -6.97 -22.60 -3.07
CA SER A 45 -6.11 -22.62 -1.88
C SER A 45 -6.20 -21.30 -1.12
N ASN A 46 -6.60 -21.36 0.15
CA ASN A 46 -6.43 -20.24 1.08
C ASN A 46 -4.94 -19.95 1.39
N ASN A 47 -4.02 -20.78 0.89
CA ASN A 47 -2.60 -20.67 1.15
C ASN A 47 -1.82 -20.65 -0.18
N ILE A 48 -1.37 -19.46 -0.59
CA ILE A 48 -0.65 -19.27 -1.86
C ILE A 48 0.81 -19.66 -1.66
N GLN A 49 1.18 -20.84 -2.12
CA GLN A 49 2.57 -21.28 -2.08
C GLN A 49 3.39 -20.65 -3.23
N LYS A 50 4.62 -20.25 -2.92
CA LYS A 50 5.58 -19.76 -3.90
C LYS A 50 5.82 -20.85 -4.97
N SER A 51 5.43 -20.56 -6.21
CA SER A 51 5.59 -21.48 -7.34
C SER A 51 5.94 -20.71 -8.61
N LEU A 52 6.49 -21.40 -9.62
CA LEU A 52 6.77 -20.81 -10.94
C LEU A 52 5.51 -20.19 -11.57
N LYS A 53 4.35 -20.81 -11.35
CA LYS A 53 3.05 -20.31 -11.81
C LYS A 53 2.69 -18.98 -11.15
N VAL A 54 2.79 -18.90 -9.82
CA VAL A 54 2.53 -17.68 -9.04
C VAL A 54 3.50 -16.57 -9.44
N LYS A 55 4.81 -16.87 -9.53
CA LYS A 55 5.85 -15.92 -9.97
C LYS A 55 5.53 -15.33 -11.35
N ARG A 56 5.12 -16.17 -12.30
CA ARG A 56 4.72 -15.74 -13.65
C ARG A 56 3.47 -14.85 -13.62
N TYR A 57 2.51 -15.13 -12.74
CA TYR A 57 1.28 -14.34 -12.62
C TYR A 57 1.58 -12.97 -12.02
N ILE A 58 2.40 -12.90 -10.98
CA ILE A 58 2.86 -11.64 -10.36
C ILE A 58 3.54 -10.75 -11.40
N ARG A 59 4.48 -11.30 -12.19
CA ARG A 59 5.17 -10.57 -13.26
C ARG A 59 4.23 -10.02 -14.35
N LYS A 60 3.06 -10.64 -14.53
CA LYS A 60 2.02 -10.16 -15.47
C LYS A 60 1.07 -9.14 -14.85
N GLY A 61 1.19 -8.87 -13.55
CA GLY A 61 0.32 -7.97 -12.80
C GLY A 61 -0.70 -8.72 -11.96
N ILE A 62 -0.81 -8.27 -10.72
CA ILE A 62 -1.84 -8.69 -9.76
C ILE A 62 -3.03 -7.73 -9.91
N PRO A 63 -4.26 -8.23 -10.09
CA PRO A 63 -5.48 -7.43 -10.04
C PRO A 63 -5.58 -6.65 -8.73
N ASN A 64 -6.20 -5.47 -8.77
CA ASN A 64 -6.19 -4.54 -7.64
C ASN A 64 -6.77 -5.17 -6.38
N GLU A 65 -7.90 -5.86 -6.53
CA GLU A 65 -8.65 -6.58 -5.51
C GLU A 65 -7.85 -7.70 -4.81
N HIS A 66 -6.73 -8.12 -5.38
CA HIS A 66 -5.89 -9.19 -4.82
C HIS A 66 -4.54 -8.67 -4.31
N ARG A 67 -4.15 -7.42 -4.59
CA ARG A 67 -2.81 -6.93 -4.28
C ARG A 67 -2.46 -7.04 -2.80
N ALA A 68 -3.34 -6.55 -1.92
CA ALA A 68 -3.11 -6.56 -0.48
C ALA A 68 -2.80 -7.99 0.01
N LEU A 69 -3.70 -8.93 -0.26
CA LEU A 69 -3.54 -10.33 0.09
C LEU A 69 -2.26 -10.95 -0.49
N ILE A 70 -2.02 -10.78 -1.79
CA ILE A 70 -0.83 -11.38 -2.43
C ILE A 70 0.44 -10.80 -1.83
N TRP A 71 0.53 -9.48 -1.67
CA TRP A 71 1.71 -8.82 -1.12
C TRP A 71 1.98 -9.23 0.31
N MET A 72 0.94 -9.32 1.15
CA MET A 72 1.06 -9.79 2.53
C MET A 72 1.65 -11.20 2.60
N ILE A 73 1.15 -12.12 1.76
CA ILE A 73 1.64 -13.50 1.73
C ILE A 73 3.07 -13.60 1.17
N VAL A 74 3.35 -12.98 0.01
CA VAL A 74 4.63 -13.22 -0.67
C VAL A 74 5.82 -12.54 0.01
N SER A 75 5.57 -11.40 0.67
CA SER A 75 6.58 -10.68 1.46
C SER A 75 6.86 -11.34 2.81
N GLY A 76 5.94 -12.19 3.29
CA GLY A 76 5.96 -12.76 4.64
C GLY A 76 5.42 -11.81 5.72
N ALA A 77 4.90 -10.64 5.33
CA ALA A 77 4.27 -9.69 6.24
C ALA A 77 3.06 -10.29 6.96
N GLN A 78 2.26 -11.13 6.28
CA GLN A 78 1.14 -11.85 6.89
C GLN A 78 1.59 -12.69 8.09
N THR A 79 2.64 -13.49 7.89
CA THR A 79 3.17 -14.37 8.92
C THR A 79 3.74 -13.57 10.10
N ASN A 80 4.46 -12.48 9.82
CA ASN A 80 4.96 -11.59 10.89
C ASN A 80 3.80 -11.01 11.71
N MET A 81 2.76 -10.51 11.05
CA MET A 81 1.58 -9.93 11.70
C MET A 81 0.88 -10.95 12.61
N GLU A 82 0.60 -12.15 12.09
CA GLU A 82 -0.05 -13.23 12.84
C GLU A 82 0.77 -13.70 14.05
N GLN A 83 2.10 -13.69 13.94
CA GLN A 83 2.99 -14.08 15.03
C GLN A 83 3.15 -13.00 16.12
N ASN A 84 2.75 -11.76 15.83
CA ASN A 84 2.96 -10.62 16.72
C ASN A 84 1.65 -9.87 17.02
N PRO A 85 0.63 -10.54 17.58
CA PRO A 85 -0.65 -9.91 17.87
C PRO A 85 -0.49 -8.72 18.82
N GLY A 86 -1.13 -7.61 18.48
CA GLY A 86 -1.10 -6.37 19.27
C GLY A 86 0.25 -5.64 19.26
N TYR A 87 1.23 -6.09 18.46
CA TYR A 87 2.52 -5.42 18.38
C TYR A 87 2.43 -4.02 17.79
N TYR A 88 1.68 -3.86 16.69
CA TYR A 88 1.45 -2.56 16.06
C TYR A 88 0.87 -1.52 17.04
N HIS A 89 -0.15 -1.92 17.79
CA HIS A 89 -0.83 -1.06 18.75
C HIS A 89 0.11 -0.63 19.89
N ARG A 90 0.92 -1.56 20.42
CA ARG A 90 1.94 -1.25 21.44
C ARG A 90 2.96 -0.22 20.95
N LEU A 91 3.36 -0.27 19.68
CA LEU A 91 4.28 0.73 19.11
C LEU A 91 3.68 2.14 19.08
N LEU A 92 2.35 2.26 18.92
CA LEU A 92 1.65 3.55 18.95
C LEU A 92 1.50 4.13 20.36
N GLU A 93 1.55 3.26 21.38
CA GLU A 93 1.49 3.63 22.80
C GLU A 93 2.86 4.04 23.37
N GLU A 94 3.97 3.73 22.68
CA GLU A 94 5.31 4.17 23.08
C GLU A 94 5.43 5.69 23.14
N GLU A 95 6.29 6.17 24.05
CA GLU A 95 6.60 7.61 24.17
C GLU A 95 7.16 8.13 22.86
N LYS A 96 6.48 9.15 22.32
CA LYS A 96 6.79 9.70 21.01
C LYS A 96 8.09 10.48 21.06
N ASN A 97 9.01 10.15 20.17
CA ASN A 97 10.21 10.93 19.96
C ASN A 97 9.89 12.20 19.16
N ASP A 98 10.07 13.39 19.76
CA ASP A 98 9.75 14.67 19.13
C ASP A 98 10.43 14.87 17.76
N LYS A 99 11.69 14.45 17.61
CA LYS A 99 12.43 14.58 16.35
C LYS A 99 11.82 13.73 15.25
N LEU A 100 11.41 12.51 15.59
CA LEU A 100 10.72 11.59 14.67
C LEU A 100 9.37 12.18 14.24
N VAL A 101 8.59 12.65 15.21
CA VAL A 101 7.25 13.20 14.97
C VAL A 101 7.31 14.44 14.09
N GLU A 102 8.22 15.37 14.36
CA GLU A 102 8.35 16.60 13.56
C GLU A 102 8.80 16.31 12.11
N ALA A 103 9.71 15.36 11.91
CA ALA A 103 10.09 14.92 10.57
C ALA A 103 8.90 14.34 9.80
N ILE A 104 8.10 13.47 10.43
CA ILE A 104 6.90 12.88 9.82
C ILE A 104 5.85 13.95 9.47
N LYS A 105 5.54 14.85 10.42
CA LYS A 105 4.54 15.92 10.21
C LYS A 105 4.93 16.84 9.05
N THR A 106 6.21 17.16 8.92
CA THR A 106 6.73 17.98 7.82
C THR A 106 6.40 17.32 6.48
N ASP A 107 6.57 16.00 6.38
CA ASP A 107 6.37 15.27 5.14
C ASP A 107 4.91 14.95 4.84
N MET A 108 4.07 14.81 5.86
CA MET A 108 2.63 14.61 5.70
C MET A 108 1.98 15.72 4.87
N ASN A 109 2.35 16.98 5.08
CA ASN A 109 1.77 18.12 4.36
C ASN A 109 2.04 18.08 2.85
N ARG A 110 3.10 17.39 2.42
CA ARG A 110 3.50 17.21 1.02
C ARG A 110 3.19 15.82 0.46
N THR A 111 2.56 14.93 1.23
CA THR A 111 2.26 13.56 0.79
C THR A 111 0.93 13.51 0.05
N PHE A 112 0.98 13.19 -1.25
CA PHE A 112 -0.18 12.99 -2.11
C PHE A 112 -1.22 14.13 -2.07
N PRO A 113 -0.82 15.38 -2.38
CA PRO A 113 -1.73 16.54 -2.38
C PRO A 113 -2.94 16.35 -3.32
N ASP A 114 -2.74 15.64 -4.43
CA ASP A 114 -3.76 15.40 -5.45
C ASP A 114 -4.62 14.16 -5.19
N ASN A 115 -4.40 13.46 -4.07
CA ASN A 115 -5.22 12.31 -3.71
C ASN A 115 -6.41 12.72 -2.85
N VAL A 116 -7.62 12.42 -3.32
CA VAL A 116 -8.87 12.82 -2.67
C VAL A 116 -9.04 12.26 -1.26
N LYS A 117 -8.37 11.16 -0.91
CA LYS A 117 -8.43 10.52 0.42
C LYS A 117 -7.39 11.06 1.41
N PHE A 118 -6.38 11.77 0.93
CA PHE A 118 -5.35 12.42 1.75
C PHE A 118 -5.67 13.89 2.01
N ARG A 119 -6.81 14.40 1.54
CA ARG A 119 -7.29 15.76 1.85
C ARG A 119 -7.81 15.82 3.28
N LYS A 120 -7.57 16.95 3.96
CA LYS A 120 -8.10 17.20 5.32
C LYS A 120 -9.63 17.14 5.40
N THR A 121 -10.32 17.39 4.30
CA THR A 121 -11.78 17.35 4.18
C THR A 121 -12.33 15.97 3.83
N ALA A 122 -11.48 14.95 3.65
CA ALA A 122 -11.91 13.60 3.30
C ALA A 122 -12.50 12.88 4.52
N ASP A 123 -13.49 12.01 4.29
CA ASP A 123 -14.07 11.15 5.31
C ASP A 123 -14.14 9.69 4.80
N PRO A 124 -13.35 8.75 5.36
CA PRO A 124 -12.28 8.97 6.33
C PRO A 124 -11.02 9.58 5.68
N CYS A 125 -10.32 10.44 6.42
CA CYS A 125 -9.03 11.00 6.01
C CYS A 125 -7.87 10.02 6.30
N LEU A 126 -7.08 9.69 5.27
CA LEU A 126 -5.96 8.75 5.39
C LEU A 126 -4.69 9.36 5.99
N GLN A 127 -4.65 10.68 6.23
CA GLN A 127 -3.47 11.31 6.85
C GLN A 127 -3.21 10.77 8.26
N HIS A 128 -4.25 10.45 9.03
CA HIS A 128 -4.10 9.89 10.36
C HIS A 128 -3.52 8.47 10.31
N ALA A 129 -4.03 7.62 9.44
CA ALA A 129 -3.49 6.28 9.23
C ALA A 129 -2.02 6.32 8.77
N LEU A 130 -1.68 7.24 7.87
CA LEU A 130 -0.30 7.45 7.43
C LEU A 130 0.61 7.87 8.58
N TYR A 131 0.17 8.83 9.40
CA TYR A 131 0.91 9.26 10.58
C TYR A 131 1.21 8.08 11.51
N ASN A 132 0.17 7.30 11.86
CA ASN A 132 0.32 6.18 12.77
C ASN A 132 1.29 5.11 12.23
N VAL A 133 1.15 4.72 10.95
CA VAL A 133 2.06 3.74 10.33
C VAL A 133 3.51 4.20 10.36
N LEU A 134 3.77 5.48 10.06
CA LEU A 134 5.13 6.02 10.05
C LEU A 134 5.73 6.14 11.46
N VAL A 135 4.93 6.54 12.45
CA VAL A 135 5.37 6.59 13.85
C VAL A 135 5.67 5.19 14.36
N ALA A 136 4.76 4.24 14.15
CA ALA A 136 4.97 2.85 14.53
C ALA A 136 6.22 2.27 13.86
N TYR A 137 6.45 2.56 12.57
CA TYR A 137 7.66 2.13 11.88
C TYR A 137 8.94 2.73 12.47
N GLY A 138 8.94 4.03 12.78
CA GLY A 138 10.08 4.68 13.41
C GLY A 138 10.39 4.14 14.82
N HIS A 139 9.37 3.73 15.57
CA HIS A 139 9.53 3.05 16.86
C HIS A 139 10.00 1.60 16.70
N HIS A 140 9.51 0.90 15.68
CA HIS A 140 9.89 -0.47 15.36
C HIS A 140 11.39 -0.57 15.01
N ASN A 141 11.88 0.32 14.15
CA ASN A 141 13.27 0.34 13.72
C ASN A 141 13.96 1.62 14.17
N LYS A 142 14.34 1.70 15.45
CA LYS A 142 14.99 2.89 16.05
C LYS A 142 16.34 3.25 15.42
N ALA A 143 17.01 2.30 14.75
CA ALA A 143 18.29 2.54 14.08
C ALA A 143 18.12 3.37 12.80
N VAL A 144 17.09 3.08 12.02
CA VAL A 144 16.76 3.84 10.80
C VAL A 144 15.85 5.03 11.12
N GLY A 145 14.90 4.83 12.03
CA GLY A 145 13.84 5.77 12.35
C GLY A 145 12.95 6.03 11.13
N TYR A 146 12.83 7.32 10.78
CA TYR A 146 12.09 7.77 9.61
C TYR A 146 13.04 8.43 8.61
N CYS A 147 12.94 8.03 7.35
CA CYS A 147 13.63 8.70 6.25
C CYS A 147 12.62 9.30 5.27
N GLN A 148 12.97 10.47 4.72
CA GLN A 148 12.18 11.12 3.66
C GLN A 148 11.96 10.15 2.51
N GLY A 149 10.70 10.06 2.04
CA GLY A 149 10.28 9.13 0.99
C GLY A 149 9.46 7.96 1.52
N MET A 150 9.65 7.55 2.78
CA MET A 150 8.85 6.49 3.40
C MET A 150 7.36 6.85 3.46
N ASN A 151 7.03 8.13 3.57
CA ASN A 151 5.66 8.65 3.54
C ASN A 151 4.90 8.27 2.26
N PHE A 152 5.55 8.34 1.10
CA PHE A 152 4.91 7.98 -0.16
C PHE A 152 4.72 6.47 -0.29
N ILE A 153 5.71 5.67 0.16
CA ILE A 153 5.60 4.21 0.17
C ILE A 153 4.47 3.78 1.09
N ALA A 154 4.48 4.24 2.35
CA ALA A 154 3.45 3.95 3.34
C ALA A 154 2.06 4.39 2.88
N GLY A 155 1.93 5.60 2.34
CA GLY A 155 0.64 6.09 1.86
C GLY A 155 0.11 5.26 0.68
N TYR A 156 0.98 4.80 -0.22
CA TYR A 156 0.56 3.91 -1.31
C TYR A 156 0.16 2.53 -0.79
N LEU A 157 0.89 1.97 0.19
CA LEU A 157 0.50 0.72 0.84
C LEU A 157 -0.89 0.83 1.48
N ILE A 158 -1.18 1.93 2.19
CA ILE A 158 -2.50 2.20 2.79
C ILE A 158 -3.61 2.28 1.73
N LEU A 159 -3.35 2.89 0.57
CA LEU A 159 -4.33 2.94 -0.52
C LEU A 159 -4.69 1.55 -1.07
N ILE A 160 -3.73 0.62 -1.06
CA ILE A 160 -3.89 -0.75 -1.56
C ILE A 160 -4.55 -1.66 -0.53
N THR A 161 -4.03 -1.66 0.71
CA THR A 161 -4.49 -2.55 1.79
C THR A 161 -5.83 -2.08 2.35
N LYS A 162 -6.04 -0.76 2.43
CA LYS A 162 -7.13 -0.13 3.20
C LYS A 162 -7.13 -0.60 4.66
N ASN A 163 -5.98 -1.00 5.18
CA ASN A 163 -5.76 -1.48 6.54
C ASN A 163 -4.41 -0.94 7.05
N GLU A 164 -4.46 -0.26 8.19
CA GLU A 164 -3.31 0.43 8.77
C GLU A 164 -2.21 -0.56 9.21
N GLU A 165 -2.57 -1.60 9.97
CA GLU A 165 -1.62 -2.60 10.47
C GLU A 165 -1.01 -3.44 9.35
N GLU A 166 -1.80 -3.85 8.35
CA GLU A 166 -1.27 -4.54 7.17
C GLU A 166 -0.24 -3.67 6.42
N SER A 167 -0.50 -2.36 6.34
CA SER A 167 0.42 -1.42 5.69
C SER A 167 1.74 -1.28 6.45
N PHE A 168 1.68 -1.26 7.78
CA PHE A 168 2.87 -1.29 8.63
C PHE A 168 3.71 -2.54 8.37
N TRP A 169 3.11 -3.73 8.37
CA TRP A 169 3.86 -4.98 8.15
C TRP A 169 4.41 -5.11 6.73
N LEU A 170 3.72 -4.56 5.72
CA LEU A 170 4.27 -4.47 4.36
C LEU A 170 5.44 -3.50 4.28
N LEU A 171 5.36 -2.37 4.98
CA LEU A 171 6.45 -1.39 5.03
C LEU A 171 7.69 -1.99 5.70
N ASP A 172 7.51 -2.70 6.82
CA ASP A 172 8.55 -3.48 7.47
C ASP A 172 9.18 -4.51 6.54
N ALA A 173 8.37 -5.34 5.87
CA ALA A 173 8.89 -6.35 4.96
C ALA A 173 9.66 -5.73 3.77
N LEU A 174 9.22 -4.56 3.27
CA LEU A 174 9.89 -3.82 2.19
C LEU A 174 11.25 -3.28 2.63
N ILE A 175 11.28 -2.52 3.74
CA ILE A 175 12.47 -1.79 4.15
C ILE A 175 13.45 -2.71 4.90
N GLY A 176 12.96 -3.61 5.74
CA GLY A 176 13.80 -4.49 6.56
C GLY A 176 14.38 -5.69 5.80
N ARG A 177 13.84 -6.06 4.63
CA ARG A 177 14.26 -7.30 3.94
C ARG A 177 14.49 -7.18 2.42
N ILE A 178 13.86 -6.21 1.75
CA ILE A 178 13.84 -6.17 0.28
C ILE A 178 14.74 -5.05 -0.27
N LEU A 179 14.88 -3.95 0.45
CA LEU A 179 15.82 -2.87 0.10
C LEU A 179 17.22 -3.16 0.71
N PRO A 180 18.32 -2.86 0.00
CA PRO A 180 19.69 -3.12 0.44
C PRO A 180 20.13 -2.25 1.61
#